data_AF-A0A915UXT0-F1
#
_entry.id   AF-A0A915UXT0-F1
#
_cell.length_a   1.000
_cell.length_b   1.000
_cell.length_c   1.000
_cell.angle_alpha   90.00
_cell.angle_beta   90.00
_cell.angle_gamma   90.00
#
_symmetry.space_group_name_H-M   'P 1'
#
loop_
_entity.id
_entity.type
_entity.pdbx_description
1 polymer ?
#
loop_
_entity_poly.entity_id
_entity_poly.type
_entity_poly.pdbx_seq_one_letter_code
_entity_poly.pdbx_strand_id
1 'polypeptide(L)'
;MRDTLVATIGTSVLTNFQQLASAQKFETWASFQPAGEQPGLREAESLLKEAAHDLAKERPENAAKTLNNLRFLPRVLGAEVASLSALLQEPPYGGLKQAILLHSDTHDGALAAEFLAHFFHIRFGLHVQPRRVLELRDDVPGVFRTFGLRNLVKEFARTVQDFGAGRLVFDATGGYKAQVALAVVVGQAFGVPVVYRFERFSEIIELPPLPFTLDLEFFSSVRALLEKEKITIHDLASALGQPLTDANPAFARLSVALAGPDGNNEYTLSPMGQLILELLKLRERNVSRR
;
A
#
# COMPACT_ATOMS: atom_id res chain seq x y z
N MET A 1 13.15 -11.64 13.12
CA MET A 1 12.25 -10.74 13.87
C MET A 1 11.69 -9.74 12.87
N ARG A 2 10.37 -9.52 12.88
CA ARG A 2 9.72 -8.52 12.03
C ARG A 2 9.98 -7.16 12.67
N ASP A 3 10.63 -6.25 11.97
CA ASP A 3 11.03 -4.94 12.51
C ASP A 3 10.65 -3.76 11.60
N THR A 4 10.07 -4.06 10.44
CA THR A 4 9.72 -3.09 9.41
C THR A 4 8.29 -3.27 8.94
N LEU A 5 7.48 -2.24 9.11
CA LEU A 5 6.15 -2.14 8.52
C LEU A 5 6.26 -1.53 7.12
N VAL A 6 5.53 -2.07 6.15
CA VAL A 6 5.24 -1.40 4.87
C VAL A 6 3.74 -1.26 4.74
N ALA A 7 3.23 -0.03 4.71
CA ALA A 7 1.79 0.22 4.71
C ALA A 7 1.39 1.05 3.49
N THR A 8 0.28 0.67 2.85
CA THR A 8 -0.40 1.55 1.89
C THR A 8 -1.22 2.59 2.63
N ILE A 9 -1.20 3.83 2.15
CA ILE A 9 -1.82 4.98 2.82
C ILE A 9 -3.04 5.46 2.06
N GLY A 10 -4.15 5.62 2.78
CA GLY A 10 -5.33 6.34 2.32
C GLY A 10 -5.34 7.79 2.84
N THR A 11 -6.36 8.54 2.44
CA THR A 11 -6.54 9.95 2.80
C THR A 11 -7.60 10.16 3.89
N SER A 12 -8.04 9.07 4.56
CA SER A 12 -9.15 9.07 5.50
C SER A 12 -8.98 10.08 6.63
N VAL A 13 -7.76 10.22 7.16
CA VAL A 13 -7.45 11.19 8.21
C VAL A 13 -7.72 12.63 7.76
N LEU A 14 -7.36 12.98 6.51
CA LEU A 14 -7.61 14.31 5.97
C LEU A 14 -9.11 14.55 5.81
N THR A 15 -9.84 13.60 5.23
CA THR A 15 -11.30 13.70 5.07
C THR A 15 -12.01 13.85 6.42
N ASN A 16 -11.57 13.11 7.44
CA ASN A 16 -12.13 13.19 8.80
C ASN A 16 -11.95 14.60 9.41
N PHE A 17 -10.74 15.17 9.30
CA PHE A 17 -10.45 16.51 9.82
C PHE A 17 -11.06 17.63 8.97
N GLN A 18 -11.23 17.44 7.66
CA GLN A 18 -12.00 18.35 6.81
C GLN A 18 -13.47 18.40 7.22
N GLN A 19 -14.09 17.25 7.52
CA GLN A 19 -15.46 17.20 8.04
C GLN A 19 -15.59 17.92 9.38
N LEU A 20 -14.61 17.77 10.27
CA LEU A 20 -14.56 18.49 11.53
C LEU A 20 -14.41 20.01 11.30
N ALA A 21 -13.47 20.44 10.46
CA ALA A 21 -13.25 21.85 10.15
C ALA A 21 -14.48 22.53 9.51
N SER A 22 -15.26 21.77 8.75
CA SER A 22 -16.48 22.26 8.07
C SER A 22 -17.73 22.23 8.97
N ALA A 23 -17.64 21.63 10.15
CA ALA A 23 -18.78 21.49 11.05
C ALA A 23 -19.16 22.84 11.68
N GLN A 24 -20.45 23.20 11.63
CA GLN A 24 -20.95 24.41 12.28
C GLN A 24 -20.77 24.40 13.80
N LYS A 25 -20.92 23.22 14.42
CA LYS A 25 -20.79 23.00 15.86
C LYS A 25 -20.05 21.68 16.10
N PHE A 26 -19.16 21.69 17.08
CA PHE A 26 -18.36 20.51 17.42
C PHE A 26 -19.24 19.39 17.95
N GLU A 27 -20.23 19.72 18.77
CA GLU A 27 -21.15 18.77 19.39
C GLU A 27 -21.98 18.02 18.35
N THR A 28 -22.37 18.72 17.28
CA THR A 28 -23.07 18.11 16.15
C THR A 28 -22.15 17.15 15.38
N TRP A 29 -20.89 17.52 15.15
CA TRP A 29 -19.93 16.60 14.51
C TRP A 29 -19.63 15.38 15.40
N ALA A 30 -19.42 15.61 16.70
CA ALA A 30 -19.10 14.56 17.66
C ALA A 30 -20.24 13.56 17.84
N SER A 31 -21.51 13.96 17.66
CA SER A 31 -22.65 13.05 17.76
C SER A 31 -22.72 12.01 16.63
N PHE A 32 -22.07 12.28 15.49
CA PHE A 32 -21.91 11.32 14.38
C PHE A 32 -20.74 10.35 14.58
N GLN A 33 -19.92 10.55 15.62
CA GLN A 33 -18.80 9.66 15.95
C GLN A 33 -19.28 8.48 16.81
N PRO A 34 -18.51 7.37 16.87
CA PRO A 34 -18.88 6.20 17.67
C PRO A 34 -19.23 6.58 19.12
N ALA A 35 -20.35 6.08 19.63
CA ALA A 35 -20.89 6.47 20.94
C ALA A 35 -19.88 6.34 22.09
N GLY A 36 -19.03 5.31 22.06
CA GLY A 36 -17.99 5.09 23.06
C GLY A 36 -16.83 6.11 23.03
N GLU A 37 -16.62 6.80 21.91
CA GLU A 37 -15.55 7.80 21.77
C GLU A 37 -16.03 9.22 22.11
N GLN A 38 -17.35 9.48 22.06
CA GLN A 38 -17.90 10.84 22.19
C GLN A 38 -17.47 11.58 23.46
N PRO A 39 -17.45 10.98 24.67
CA PRO A 39 -16.98 11.68 25.87
C PRO A 39 -15.52 12.14 25.74
N GLY A 40 -14.63 11.25 25.31
CA GLY A 40 -13.22 11.58 25.11
C GLY A 40 -12.98 12.60 24.00
N LEU A 41 -13.81 12.58 22.94
CA LEU A 41 -13.75 13.58 21.88
C LEU A 41 -14.13 14.98 22.39
N ARG A 42 -15.14 15.09 23.27
CA ARG A 42 -15.52 16.37 23.88
C ARG A 42 -14.42 16.91 24.80
N GLU A 43 -13.79 16.04 25.58
CA GLU A 43 -12.62 16.43 26.39
C GLU A 43 -11.44 16.93 25.53
N ALA A 44 -11.30 16.37 24.32
CA ALA A 44 -10.23 16.69 23.38
C ALA A 44 -10.59 17.77 22.34
N GLU A 45 -11.73 18.46 22.48
CA GLU A 45 -12.26 19.37 21.46
C GLU A 45 -11.23 20.41 20.99
N SER A 46 -10.52 21.06 21.92
CA SER A 46 -9.53 22.09 21.59
C SER A 46 -8.40 21.52 20.71
N LEU A 47 -7.86 20.35 21.09
CA LEU A 47 -6.77 19.70 20.35
C LEU A 47 -7.22 19.29 18.95
N LEU A 48 -8.45 18.74 18.83
CA LEU A 48 -9.01 18.30 17.56
C LEU A 48 -9.28 19.47 16.62
N LYS A 49 -9.81 20.59 17.13
CA LYS A 49 -10.04 21.81 16.35
C LYS A 49 -8.73 22.46 15.89
N GLU A 50 -7.73 22.51 16.77
CA GLU A 50 -6.40 23.02 16.44
C GLU A 50 -5.74 22.17 15.34
N ALA A 51 -5.77 20.84 15.49
CA ALA A 51 -5.25 19.94 14.47
C ALA A 51 -6.02 20.04 13.14
N ALA A 52 -7.36 20.20 13.18
CA ALA A 52 -8.16 20.45 11.98
C ALA A 52 -7.73 21.75 11.27
N HIS A 53 -7.46 22.80 12.03
CA HIS A 53 -6.95 24.07 11.51
C HIS A 53 -5.59 23.90 10.86
N ASP A 54 -4.65 23.23 11.52
CA ASP A 54 -3.30 23.01 10.99
C ASP A 54 -3.31 22.14 9.73
N LEU A 55 -4.11 21.06 9.68
CA LEU A 55 -4.27 20.25 8.47
C LEU A 55 -4.89 21.04 7.32
N ALA A 56 -5.88 21.90 7.59
CA ALA A 56 -6.45 22.80 6.59
C ALA A 56 -5.46 23.88 6.09
N LYS A 57 -4.38 24.14 6.85
CA LYS A 57 -3.27 25.01 6.49
C LYS A 57 -2.04 24.25 5.98
N GLU A 58 -2.18 22.95 5.72
CA GLU A 58 -1.09 22.07 5.26
C GLU A 58 0.12 22.09 6.21
N ARG A 59 -0.15 22.03 7.52
CA ARG A 59 0.87 21.94 8.59
C ARG A 59 0.81 20.58 9.30
N PRO A 60 1.12 19.48 8.59
CA PRO A 60 0.95 18.13 9.12
C PRO A 60 1.79 17.85 10.37
N GLU A 61 3.00 18.41 10.48
CA GLU A 61 3.84 18.25 11.66
C GLU A 61 3.20 18.88 12.92
N ASN A 62 2.63 20.07 12.80
CA ASN A 62 1.96 20.73 13.93
C ASN A 62 0.74 19.93 14.38
N ALA A 63 -0.10 19.51 13.43
CA ALA A 63 -1.25 18.66 13.72
C ALA A 63 -0.81 17.35 14.43
N ALA A 64 0.28 16.72 13.99
CA ALA A 64 0.81 15.53 14.64
C ALA A 64 1.29 15.79 16.07
N LYS A 65 1.98 16.92 16.33
CA LYS A 65 2.42 17.34 17.67
C LYS A 65 1.22 17.60 18.59
N THR A 66 0.21 18.30 18.10
CA THR A 66 -1.01 18.61 18.86
C THR A 66 -1.76 17.32 19.21
N LEU A 67 -1.98 16.44 18.24
CA LEU A 67 -2.71 15.18 18.41
C LEU A 67 -1.96 14.14 19.24
N ASN A 68 -0.64 14.24 19.38
CA ASN A 68 0.13 13.37 20.28
C ASN A 68 -0.28 13.53 21.75
N ASN A 69 -0.90 14.65 22.12
CA ASN A 69 -1.38 14.90 23.48
C ASN A 69 -2.72 14.23 23.80
N LEU A 70 -3.34 13.54 22.83
CA LEU A 70 -4.56 12.79 23.07
C LEU A 70 -4.31 11.62 24.03
N ARG A 71 -5.21 11.46 25.00
CA ARG A 71 -5.16 10.35 25.98
C ARG A 71 -5.53 8.99 25.39
N PHE A 72 -6.15 8.99 24.21
CA PHE A 72 -6.58 7.81 23.48
C PHE A 72 -6.44 8.05 21.97
N LEU A 73 -6.62 7.00 21.16
CA LEU A 73 -6.50 7.08 19.69
C LEU A 73 -7.90 6.95 19.05
N PRO A 74 -8.63 8.06 18.86
CA PRO A 74 -9.97 8.04 18.26
C PRO A 74 -9.93 7.64 16.78
N ARG A 75 -11.07 7.12 16.27
CA ARG A 75 -11.24 6.73 14.86
C ARG A 75 -10.95 7.86 13.88
N VAL A 76 -11.16 9.11 14.30
CA VAL A 76 -10.88 10.32 13.48
C VAL A 76 -9.43 10.37 12.98
N LEU A 77 -8.49 9.74 13.70
CA LEU A 77 -7.06 9.68 13.32
C LEU A 77 -6.78 8.78 12.10
N GLY A 78 -7.77 8.04 11.62
CA GLY A 78 -7.67 7.21 10.41
C GLY A 78 -7.38 5.74 10.69
N ALA A 79 -7.57 4.93 9.64
CA ALA A 79 -7.46 3.47 9.72
C ALA A 79 -6.01 3.01 9.94
N GLU A 80 -5.04 3.77 9.44
CA GLU A 80 -3.60 3.48 9.53
C GLU A 80 -3.10 3.59 10.98
N VAL A 81 -3.51 4.64 11.71
CA VAL A 81 -3.19 4.80 13.15
C VAL A 81 -3.81 3.67 13.94
N ALA A 82 -5.06 3.33 13.62
CA ALA A 82 -5.80 2.28 14.29
C ALA A 82 -5.12 0.91 14.05
N SER A 83 -4.77 0.60 12.80
CA SER A 83 -4.08 -0.64 12.43
C SER A 83 -2.74 -0.78 13.14
N LEU A 84 -1.87 0.24 13.05
CA LEU A 84 -0.56 0.20 13.71
C LEU A 84 -0.69 0.04 15.23
N SER A 85 -1.61 0.75 15.87
CA SER A 85 -1.82 0.65 17.32
C SER A 85 -2.27 -0.74 17.76
N ALA A 86 -3.05 -1.45 16.94
CA ALA A 86 -3.45 -2.83 17.22
C ALA A 86 -2.30 -3.79 16.92
N LEU A 87 -1.63 -3.63 15.78
CA LEU A 87 -0.51 -4.44 15.35
C LEU A 87 0.63 -4.47 16.37
N LEU A 88 0.98 -3.33 16.97
CA LEU A 88 2.04 -3.27 17.99
C LEU A 88 1.73 -4.06 19.27
N GLN A 89 0.47 -4.45 19.50
CA GLN A 89 0.09 -5.28 20.65
C GLN A 89 0.17 -6.79 20.33
N GLU A 90 0.25 -7.14 19.05
CA GLU A 90 0.29 -8.52 18.59
C GLU A 90 1.73 -9.02 18.40
N PRO A 91 2.13 -10.15 19.00
CA PRO A 91 3.38 -10.82 18.62
C PRO A 91 3.32 -11.28 17.16
N PRO A 92 4.41 -11.20 16.38
CA PRO A 92 5.75 -10.74 16.74
C PRO A 92 6.01 -9.24 16.48
N TYR A 93 4.97 -8.42 16.34
CA TYR A 93 5.07 -7.06 15.78
C TYR A 93 5.28 -5.94 16.79
N GLY A 94 5.23 -6.20 18.10
CA GLY A 94 5.54 -5.19 19.13
C GLY A 94 6.96 -4.60 19.08
N GLY A 95 7.87 -5.22 18.31
CA GLY A 95 9.25 -4.77 18.11
C GLY A 95 9.51 -4.00 16.82
N LEU A 96 8.48 -3.52 16.12
CA LEU A 96 8.64 -2.68 14.93
C LEU A 96 9.49 -1.43 15.26
N LYS A 97 10.45 -1.13 14.39
CA LYS A 97 11.37 0.02 14.54
C LYS A 97 11.19 1.06 13.44
N GLN A 98 10.65 0.64 12.30
CA GLN A 98 10.51 1.49 11.13
C GLN A 98 9.22 1.21 10.37
N ALA A 99 8.75 2.22 9.64
CA ALA A 99 7.60 2.13 8.75
C ALA A 99 7.90 2.78 7.40
N ILE A 100 7.57 2.10 6.31
CA ILE A 100 7.58 2.63 4.96
C ILE A 100 6.13 2.89 4.55
N LEU A 101 5.79 4.16 4.29
CA LEU A 101 4.43 4.56 3.97
C LEU A 101 4.30 4.79 2.46
N LEU A 102 3.66 3.86 1.75
CA LEU A 102 3.44 3.93 0.32
C LEU A 102 2.17 4.75 0.03
N HIS A 103 2.33 5.91 -0.60
CA HIS A 103 1.21 6.81 -0.86
C HIS A 103 1.01 7.07 -2.36
N SER A 104 -0.22 7.45 -2.71
CA SER A 104 -0.61 7.86 -4.07
C SER A 104 0.20 9.08 -4.54
N ASP A 105 0.38 9.19 -5.86
CA ASP A 105 0.96 10.36 -6.51
C ASP A 105 -0.09 11.48 -6.63
N THR A 106 -0.60 11.88 -5.48
CA THR A 106 -1.61 12.93 -5.30
C THR A 106 -1.20 13.84 -4.14
N HIS A 107 -1.68 15.08 -4.17
CA HIS A 107 -1.41 16.06 -3.10
C HIS A 107 -1.90 15.54 -1.74
N ASP A 108 -3.15 15.10 -1.67
CA ASP A 108 -3.75 14.54 -0.45
C ASP A 108 -3.01 13.28 0.04
N GLY A 109 -2.54 12.43 -0.88
CA GLY A 109 -1.76 11.24 -0.52
C GLY A 109 -0.44 11.61 0.15
N ALA A 110 0.26 12.60 -0.39
CA ALA A 110 1.50 13.12 0.19
C ALA A 110 1.26 13.77 1.56
N LEU A 111 0.24 14.63 1.67
CA LEU A 111 -0.10 15.31 2.92
C LEU A 111 -0.52 14.33 4.03
N ALA A 112 -1.31 13.30 3.69
CA ALA A 112 -1.68 12.25 4.63
C ALA A 112 -0.47 11.43 5.09
N ALA A 113 0.42 11.06 4.16
CA ALA A 113 1.64 10.32 4.48
C ALA A 113 2.61 11.13 5.34
N GLU A 114 2.73 12.43 5.10
CA GLU A 114 3.55 13.34 5.92
C GLU A 114 3.00 13.46 7.35
N PHE A 115 1.68 13.68 7.49
CA PHE A 115 1.02 13.66 8.79
C PHE A 115 1.27 12.36 9.55
N LEU A 116 1.01 11.22 8.89
CA LEU A 116 1.20 9.90 9.51
C LEU A 116 2.67 9.63 9.84
N ALA A 117 3.61 10.11 9.04
CA ALA A 117 5.04 9.96 9.34
C ALA A 117 5.43 10.71 10.61
N HIS A 118 5.02 11.97 10.75
CA HIS A 118 5.26 12.73 11.99
C HIS A 118 4.54 12.10 13.18
N PHE A 119 3.26 11.74 13.01
CA PHE A 119 2.47 11.16 14.10
C PHE A 119 3.04 9.82 14.56
N PHE A 120 3.39 8.91 13.64
CA PHE A 120 3.96 7.61 13.99
C PHE A 120 5.34 7.74 14.64
N HIS A 121 6.15 8.70 14.19
CA HIS A 121 7.43 8.98 14.82
C HIS A 121 7.26 9.44 16.28
N ILE A 122 6.41 10.44 16.52
CA ILE A 122 6.24 11.04 17.85
C ILE A 122 5.50 10.06 18.79
N ARG A 123 4.43 9.43 18.30
CA ARG A 123 3.49 8.65 19.12
C ARG A 123 3.95 7.21 19.39
N PHE A 124 4.68 6.61 18.45
CA PHE A 124 5.10 5.21 18.49
C PHE A 124 6.63 5.02 18.42
N GLY A 125 7.41 6.09 18.23
CA GLY A 125 8.88 6.02 18.21
C GLY A 125 9.46 5.36 16.96
N LEU A 126 8.70 5.25 15.87
CA LEU A 126 9.16 4.63 14.62
C LEU A 126 10.05 5.58 13.80
N HIS A 127 11.01 5.01 13.07
CA HIS A 127 11.64 5.70 11.94
C HIS A 127 10.75 5.56 10.70
N VAL A 128 10.16 6.65 10.22
CA VAL A 128 9.12 6.60 9.19
C VAL A 128 9.58 7.24 7.90
N GLN A 129 9.41 6.54 6.78
CA GLN A 129 9.76 7.00 5.45
C GLN A 129 8.53 6.94 4.52
N PRO A 130 7.94 8.09 4.18
CA PRO A 130 7.02 8.18 3.06
C PRO A 130 7.71 7.85 1.74
N ARG A 131 7.05 7.06 0.89
CA ARG A 131 7.47 6.81 -0.50
C ARG A 131 6.29 7.03 -1.43
N ARG A 132 6.51 7.92 -2.39
CA ARG A 132 5.54 8.22 -3.43
C ARG A 132 5.53 7.11 -4.47
N VAL A 133 4.35 6.58 -4.77
CA VAL A 133 4.16 5.62 -5.85
C VAL A 133 3.76 6.37 -7.12
N LEU A 134 4.71 6.57 -8.03
CA LEU A 134 4.51 7.33 -9.27
C LEU A 134 3.28 6.85 -10.04
N GLU A 135 2.50 7.79 -10.56
CA GLU A 135 1.32 7.54 -11.41
C GLU A 135 0.18 6.78 -10.72
N LEU A 136 0.28 6.54 -9.40
CA LEU A 136 -0.81 6.00 -8.59
C LEU A 136 -1.78 7.13 -8.24
N ARG A 137 -2.56 7.57 -9.24
CA ARG A 137 -3.59 8.64 -9.17
C ARG A 137 -4.88 8.16 -9.80
N ASP A 138 -6.03 8.56 -9.25
CA ASP A 138 -7.35 8.04 -9.62
C ASP A 138 -8.17 8.95 -10.56
N ASP A 139 -7.69 10.15 -10.85
CA ASP A 139 -8.31 11.09 -11.78
C ASP A 139 -8.19 10.65 -13.25
N VAL A 140 -7.21 9.80 -13.58
CA VAL A 140 -7.06 9.16 -14.89
C VAL A 140 -7.05 7.64 -14.74
N PRO A 141 -8.21 6.95 -14.87
CA PRO A 141 -8.33 5.51 -14.62
C PRO A 141 -7.38 4.63 -15.42
N GLY A 142 -7.08 5.03 -16.66
CA GLY A 142 -6.11 4.33 -17.52
C GLY A 142 -4.69 4.38 -16.96
N VAL A 143 -4.26 5.53 -16.43
CA VAL A 143 -2.93 5.71 -15.82
C VAL A 143 -2.82 4.93 -14.52
N PHE A 144 -3.86 5.00 -13.67
CA PHE A 144 -3.95 4.23 -12.43
C PHE A 144 -3.70 2.73 -12.68
N ARG A 145 -4.48 2.15 -13.60
CA ARG A 145 -4.48 0.71 -13.87
C ARG A 145 -3.20 0.26 -14.56
N THR A 146 -2.76 1.00 -15.57
CA THR A 146 -1.64 0.58 -16.44
C THR A 146 -0.29 0.87 -15.80
N PHE A 147 -0.12 2.01 -15.13
CA PHE A 147 1.18 2.42 -14.61
C PHE A 147 1.23 2.46 -13.09
N GLY A 148 0.26 3.11 -12.44
CA GLY A 148 0.22 3.27 -10.99
C GLY A 148 0.30 1.95 -10.22
N LEU A 149 -0.53 0.97 -10.59
CA LEU A 149 -0.52 -0.36 -9.98
C LEU A 149 0.79 -1.13 -10.22
N ARG A 150 1.45 -0.95 -11.37
CA ARG A 150 2.77 -1.56 -11.62
C ARG A 150 3.85 -0.89 -10.77
N ASN A 151 3.83 0.43 -10.67
CA ASN A 151 4.77 1.16 -9.84
C ASN A 151 4.58 0.83 -8.35
N LEU A 152 3.35 0.53 -7.91
CA LEU A 152 3.10 0.01 -6.57
C LEU A 152 3.79 -1.34 -6.33
N VAL A 153 3.68 -2.26 -7.29
CA VAL A 153 4.38 -3.55 -7.23
C VAL A 153 5.90 -3.36 -7.16
N LYS A 154 6.45 -2.41 -7.94
CA LYS A 154 7.88 -2.08 -7.90
C LYS A 154 8.29 -1.54 -6.52
N GLU A 155 7.51 -0.67 -5.90
CA GLU A 155 7.83 -0.14 -4.57
C GLU A 155 7.76 -1.22 -3.48
N PHE A 156 6.77 -2.11 -3.51
CA PHE A 156 6.78 -3.28 -2.63
C PHE A 156 8.02 -4.17 -2.87
N ALA A 157 8.32 -4.53 -4.12
CA ALA A 157 9.50 -5.33 -4.44
C ALA A 157 10.80 -4.64 -3.98
N ARG A 158 10.88 -3.31 -4.12
CA ARG A 158 12.01 -2.52 -3.64
C ARG A 158 12.15 -2.60 -2.12
N THR A 159 11.07 -2.52 -1.35
CA THR A 159 11.15 -2.72 0.12
C THR A 159 11.66 -4.12 0.48
N VAL A 160 11.23 -5.16 -0.24
CA VAL A 160 11.75 -6.53 -0.08
C VAL A 160 13.25 -6.59 -0.40
N GLN A 161 13.71 -5.88 -1.43
CA GLN A 161 15.13 -5.80 -1.78
C GLN A 161 15.95 -5.02 -0.75
N ASP A 162 15.43 -3.92 -0.23
CA ASP A 162 16.11 -3.03 0.73
C ASP A 162 16.28 -3.72 2.11
N PHE A 163 15.25 -4.44 2.57
CA PHE A 163 15.19 -4.93 3.96
C PHE A 163 15.19 -6.46 4.10
N GLY A 164 14.82 -7.19 3.04
CA GLY A 164 14.65 -8.64 3.06
C GLY A 164 13.29 -9.06 3.60
N ALA A 165 12.65 -10.03 2.92
CA ALA A 165 11.29 -10.47 3.22
C ALA A 165 11.08 -10.89 4.69
N GLY A 166 12.06 -11.50 5.36
CA GLY A 166 11.95 -11.98 6.74
C GLY A 166 11.85 -10.89 7.82
N ARG A 167 12.13 -9.62 7.48
CA ARG A 167 12.04 -8.46 8.38
C ARG A 167 10.75 -7.66 8.22
N LEU A 168 10.07 -7.85 7.09
CA LEU A 168 8.92 -7.04 6.69
C LEU A 168 7.60 -7.62 7.18
N VAL A 169 6.64 -6.75 7.43
CA VAL A 169 5.21 -7.05 7.45
C VAL A 169 4.51 -6.02 6.58
N PHE A 170 3.57 -6.44 5.75
CA PHE A 170 2.76 -5.51 4.95
C PHE A 170 1.44 -5.24 5.65
N ASP A 171 1.05 -3.97 5.76
CA ASP A 171 -0.28 -3.59 6.23
C ASP A 171 -1.12 -3.09 5.06
N ALA A 172 -2.17 -3.85 4.78
CA ALA A 172 -3.11 -3.62 3.69
C ALA A 172 -4.44 -3.02 4.20
N THR A 173 -4.42 -2.28 5.31
CA THR A 173 -5.61 -1.63 5.88
C THR A 173 -6.00 -0.35 5.14
N GLY A 174 -5.02 0.48 4.78
CA GLY A 174 -5.23 1.79 4.12
C GLY A 174 -5.09 1.75 2.59
N GLY A 175 -5.63 2.77 1.92
CA GLY A 175 -5.52 2.96 0.47
C GLY A 175 -6.67 2.39 -0.37
N TYR A 176 -6.54 2.43 -1.70
CA TYR A 176 -7.58 1.88 -2.60
C TYR A 176 -7.67 0.36 -2.47
N LYS A 177 -8.86 -0.22 -2.69
CA LYS A 177 -9.09 -1.67 -2.69
C LYS A 177 -8.13 -2.44 -3.62
N ALA A 178 -7.76 -1.84 -4.76
CA ALA A 178 -6.76 -2.41 -5.67
C ALA A 178 -5.35 -2.46 -5.07
N GLN A 179 -4.95 -1.46 -4.28
CA GLN A 179 -3.68 -1.46 -3.57
C GLN A 179 -3.64 -2.56 -2.50
N VAL A 180 -4.73 -2.69 -1.73
CA VAL A 180 -4.90 -3.74 -0.72
C VAL A 180 -4.78 -5.13 -1.34
N ALA A 181 -5.48 -5.39 -2.46
CA ALA A 181 -5.39 -6.65 -3.16
C ALA A 181 -3.97 -6.94 -3.68
N LEU A 182 -3.26 -5.93 -4.20
CA LEU A 182 -1.87 -6.09 -4.64
C LEU A 182 -0.92 -6.32 -3.47
N ALA A 183 -1.08 -5.65 -2.34
CA ALA A 183 -0.28 -5.89 -1.14
C ALA A 183 -0.36 -7.37 -0.72
N VAL A 184 -1.57 -7.95 -0.74
CA VAL A 184 -1.77 -9.39 -0.49
C VAL A 184 -1.00 -10.22 -1.52
N VAL A 185 -1.25 -10.05 -2.82
CA VAL A 185 -0.59 -10.88 -3.86
C VAL A 185 0.94 -10.76 -3.83
N VAL A 186 1.47 -9.55 -3.63
CA VAL A 186 2.91 -9.30 -3.55
C VAL A 186 3.49 -9.93 -2.27
N GLY A 187 2.80 -9.81 -1.13
CA GLY A 187 3.22 -10.47 0.11
C GLY A 187 3.28 -11.98 -0.03
N GLN A 188 2.26 -12.58 -0.64
CA GLN A 188 2.23 -14.02 -0.96
C GLN A 188 3.44 -14.41 -1.83
N ALA A 189 3.72 -13.65 -2.89
CA ALA A 189 4.80 -13.92 -3.83
C ALA A 189 6.21 -13.80 -3.23
N PHE A 190 6.43 -12.82 -2.36
CA PHE A 190 7.75 -12.58 -1.73
C PHE A 190 7.92 -13.25 -0.37
N GLY A 191 6.91 -13.95 0.15
CA GLY A 191 6.97 -14.59 1.47
C GLY A 191 6.90 -13.59 2.64
N VAL A 192 6.19 -12.48 2.45
CA VAL A 192 5.95 -11.44 3.46
C VAL A 192 4.52 -11.60 4.01
N PRO A 193 4.33 -11.72 5.34
CA PRO A 193 3.00 -11.76 5.93
C PRO A 193 2.30 -10.43 5.70
N VAL A 194 0.99 -10.50 5.42
CA VAL A 194 0.16 -9.34 5.19
C VAL A 194 -0.87 -9.25 6.31
N VAL A 195 -0.95 -8.11 6.97
CA VAL A 195 -1.93 -7.84 8.00
C VAL A 195 -2.99 -6.90 7.47
N TYR A 196 -4.20 -7.06 7.99
CA TYR A 196 -5.34 -6.21 7.70
C TYR A 196 -6.20 -6.07 8.94
N ARG A 197 -6.63 -4.84 9.23
CA ARG A 197 -7.61 -4.56 10.29
C ARG A 197 -8.97 -4.26 9.69
N PHE A 198 -10.00 -5.02 10.08
CA PHE A 198 -11.37 -4.76 9.67
C PHE A 198 -11.99 -3.61 10.49
N GLU A 199 -12.80 -2.74 9.87
CA GLU A 199 -13.33 -1.55 10.58
C GLU A 199 -14.24 -1.88 11.77
N ARG A 200 -14.90 -3.05 11.77
CA ARG A 200 -15.94 -3.40 12.76
C ARG A 200 -15.39 -4.05 14.04
N PHE A 201 -14.12 -4.45 14.08
CA PHE A 201 -13.51 -5.03 15.28
C PHE A 201 -12.02 -4.69 15.35
N SER A 202 -11.44 -4.72 16.55
CA SER A 202 -10.07 -4.25 16.80
C SER A 202 -8.97 -5.25 16.45
N GLU A 203 -9.33 -6.47 16.07
CA GLU A 203 -8.37 -7.55 15.81
C GLU A 203 -7.66 -7.39 14.47
N ILE A 204 -6.37 -7.74 14.48
CA ILE A 204 -5.55 -7.86 13.29
C ILE A 204 -5.77 -9.24 12.67
N ILE A 205 -6.06 -9.28 11.37
CA ILE A 205 -6.08 -10.52 10.60
C ILE A 205 -4.74 -10.63 9.88
N GLU A 206 -3.97 -11.66 10.20
CA GLU A 206 -2.76 -12.02 9.46
C GLU A 206 -3.09 -13.00 8.34
N LEU A 207 -2.61 -12.68 7.15
CA LEU A 207 -2.64 -13.51 5.95
C LEU A 207 -1.21 -14.00 5.68
N PRO A 208 -0.83 -15.20 6.19
CA PRO A 208 0.49 -15.75 5.94
C PRO A 208 0.66 -16.13 4.47
N PRO A 209 1.91 -16.14 3.95
CA PRO A 209 2.18 -16.60 2.59
C PRO A 209 1.79 -18.07 2.43
N LEU A 210 1.05 -18.37 1.37
CA LEU A 210 0.61 -19.70 1.00
C LEU A 210 1.76 -20.46 0.33
N PRO A 211 1.85 -21.79 0.52
CA PRO A 211 2.94 -22.61 -0.01
C PRO A 211 2.75 -22.93 -1.50
N PHE A 212 2.50 -21.92 -2.34
CA PHE A 212 2.42 -22.07 -3.79
C PHE A 212 3.69 -21.57 -4.46
N THR A 213 4.13 -22.30 -5.48
CA THR A 213 5.27 -21.91 -6.31
C THR A 213 4.80 -21.43 -7.67
N LEU A 214 5.26 -20.24 -8.06
CA LEU A 214 5.09 -19.74 -9.42
C LEU A 214 6.03 -20.52 -10.37
N ASP A 215 5.56 -20.80 -11.59
CA ASP A 215 6.37 -21.41 -12.67
C ASP A 215 7.40 -20.40 -13.20
N LEU A 216 8.40 -20.09 -12.37
CA LEU A 216 9.46 -19.15 -12.71
C LEU A 216 10.34 -19.66 -13.86
N GLU A 217 10.38 -20.97 -14.13
CA GLU A 217 11.14 -21.52 -15.26
C GLU A 217 10.51 -21.11 -16.59
N PHE A 218 9.18 -21.24 -16.72
CA PHE A 218 8.46 -20.70 -17.86
C PHE A 218 8.71 -19.21 -18.03
N PHE A 219 8.51 -18.40 -16.97
CA PHE A 219 8.68 -16.95 -17.07
C PHE A 219 10.12 -16.52 -17.32
N SER A 220 11.11 -17.29 -16.86
CA SER A 220 12.52 -17.09 -17.22
C SER A 220 12.75 -17.27 -18.72
N SER A 221 12.10 -18.26 -19.36
CA SER A 221 12.26 -18.51 -20.80
C SER A 221 11.70 -17.39 -21.69
N VAL A 222 10.71 -16.64 -21.19
CA VAL A 222 10.07 -15.51 -21.90
C VAL A 222 10.47 -14.16 -21.30
N ARG A 223 11.51 -14.12 -20.46
CA ARG A 223 11.93 -12.89 -19.75
C ARG A 223 12.19 -11.72 -20.68
N ALA A 224 12.79 -11.96 -21.83
CA ALA A 224 13.08 -10.92 -22.82
C ALA A 224 11.81 -10.19 -23.30
N LEU A 225 10.65 -10.85 -23.29
CA LEU A 225 9.37 -10.18 -23.55
C LEU A 225 8.94 -9.32 -22.36
N LEU A 226 9.07 -9.85 -21.14
CA LEU A 226 8.66 -9.16 -19.91
C LEU A 226 9.46 -7.86 -19.68
N GLU A 227 10.68 -7.79 -20.17
CA GLU A 227 11.53 -6.59 -20.03
C GLU A 227 11.20 -5.48 -21.04
N LYS A 228 10.38 -5.77 -22.06
CA LYS A 228 9.96 -4.76 -23.04
C LYS A 228 8.96 -3.78 -22.43
N GLU A 229 9.08 -2.51 -22.80
CA GLU A 229 8.06 -1.50 -22.47
C GLU A 229 6.74 -1.78 -23.21
N LYS A 230 6.85 -2.21 -24.46
CA LYS A 230 5.74 -2.62 -25.33
C LYS A 230 6.05 -3.94 -26.01
N ILE A 231 5.06 -4.83 -26.04
CA ILE A 231 5.15 -6.17 -26.61
C ILE A 231 4.17 -6.25 -27.77
N THR A 232 4.67 -6.48 -28.98
CA THR A 232 3.82 -6.57 -30.18
C THR A 232 3.22 -7.97 -30.33
N ILE A 233 2.15 -8.09 -31.13
CA ILE A 233 1.64 -9.40 -31.57
C ILE A 233 2.74 -10.24 -32.23
N HIS A 234 3.61 -9.62 -33.02
CA HIS A 234 4.72 -10.30 -33.68
C HIS A 234 5.72 -10.87 -32.65
N ASP A 235 6.06 -10.11 -31.61
CA ASP A 235 6.94 -10.58 -30.54
C ASP A 235 6.35 -11.83 -29.85
N LEU A 236 5.07 -11.79 -29.52
CA LEU A 236 4.35 -12.91 -28.88
C LEU A 236 4.30 -14.12 -29.80
N ALA A 237 3.94 -13.93 -31.07
CA ALA A 237 3.89 -15.00 -32.06
C ALA A 237 5.26 -15.66 -32.27
N SER A 238 6.32 -14.84 -32.32
CA SER A 238 7.69 -15.33 -32.50
C SER A 238 8.19 -16.13 -31.30
N ALA A 239 7.79 -15.76 -30.08
CA ALA A 239 8.25 -16.42 -28.87
C ALA A 239 7.37 -17.63 -28.47
N LEU A 240 6.07 -17.57 -28.72
CA LEU A 240 5.07 -18.53 -28.20
C LEU A 240 4.33 -19.32 -29.28
N GLY A 241 4.48 -18.94 -30.55
CA GLY A 241 3.67 -19.45 -31.64
C GLY A 241 2.23 -18.90 -31.67
N GLN A 242 1.46 -19.38 -32.64
CA GLN A 242 0.03 -19.06 -32.83
C GLN A 242 -0.83 -20.28 -32.46
N PRO A 243 -2.10 -20.09 -32.04
CA PRO A 243 -2.81 -18.82 -31.89
C PRO A 243 -2.42 -18.05 -30.62
N LEU A 244 -2.63 -16.74 -30.59
CA LEU A 244 -2.52 -15.92 -29.36
C LEU A 244 -3.85 -15.88 -28.61
N THR A 245 -4.33 -17.06 -28.20
CA THR A 245 -5.56 -17.26 -27.43
C THR A 245 -5.33 -18.33 -26.37
N ASP A 246 -6.31 -18.55 -25.48
CA ASP A 246 -6.21 -19.57 -24.44
C ASP A 246 -6.08 -21.01 -25.00
N ALA A 247 -6.32 -21.22 -26.29
CA ALA A 247 -6.05 -22.48 -26.97
C ALA A 247 -4.54 -22.79 -27.10
N ASN A 248 -3.68 -21.78 -27.04
CA ASN A 248 -2.24 -21.94 -26.92
C ASN A 248 -1.83 -21.90 -25.43
N PRO A 249 -1.40 -23.02 -24.83
CA PRO A 249 -1.07 -23.07 -23.41
C PRO A 249 0.05 -22.11 -23.00
N ALA A 250 1.01 -21.82 -23.88
CA ALA A 250 2.09 -20.88 -23.59
C ALA A 250 1.57 -19.44 -23.52
N PHE A 251 0.67 -19.07 -24.45
CA PHE A 251 0.00 -17.78 -24.41
C PHE A 251 -0.92 -17.65 -23.20
N ALA A 252 -1.73 -18.67 -22.89
CA ALA A 252 -2.60 -18.68 -21.72
C ALA A 252 -1.82 -18.47 -20.41
N ARG A 253 -0.60 -19.03 -20.30
CA ARG A 253 0.29 -18.81 -19.16
C ARG A 253 0.86 -17.39 -19.13
N LEU A 254 1.30 -16.85 -20.27
CA LEU A 254 1.87 -15.49 -20.32
C LEU A 254 0.80 -14.40 -20.19
N SER A 255 -0.44 -14.64 -20.62
CA SER A 255 -1.48 -13.61 -20.73
C SER A 255 -1.78 -12.92 -19.40
N VAL A 256 -1.65 -13.62 -18.27
CA VAL A 256 -1.77 -13.02 -16.92
C VAL A 256 -0.76 -11.89 -16.68
N ALA A 257 0.40 -11.96 -17.33
CA ALA A 257 1.46 -10.97 -17.25
C ALA A 257 1.24 -9.76 -18.17
N LEU A 258 0.23 -9.79 -19.03
CA LEU A 258 0.00 -8.79 -20.07
C LEU A 258 -1.22 -7.92 -19.76
N ALA A 259 -1.15 -6.66 -20.18
CA ALA A 259 -2.25 -5.70 -20.19
C ALA A 259 -2.39 -5.15 -21.62
N GLY A 260 -3.59 -5.26 -22.20
CA GLY A 260 -3.85 -4.95 -23.60
C GLY A 260 -4.54 -6.12 -24.32
N PRO A 261 -4.54 -6.14 -25.66
CA PRO A 261 -3.86 -5.17 -26.52
C PRO A 261 -4.50 -3.77 -26.42
N ASP A 262 -3.71 -2.73 -26.66
CA ASP A 262 -4.21 -1.37 -26.86
C ASP A 262 -4.70 -1.15 -28.31
N GLY A 263 -5.07 0.09 -28.65
CA GLY A 263 -5.55 0.43 -29.99
C GLY A 263 -4.53 0.21 -31.13
N ASN A 264 -3.26 0.02 -30.81
CA ASN A 264 -2.18 -0.27 -31.77
C ASN A 264 -1.83 -1.76 -31.84
N ASN A 265 -2.61 -2.63 -31.19
CA ASN A 265 -2.31 -4.06 -31.05
C ASN A 265 -1.02 -4.34 -30.26
N GLU A 266 -0.67 -3.47 -29.32
CA GLU A 266 0.48 -3.62 -28.44
C GLU A 266 0.04 -3.98 -27.01
N TYR A 267 0.83 -4.79 -26.33
CA TYR A 267 0.66 -5.14 -24.93
C TYR A 267 1.70 -4.42 -24.08
N THR A 268 1.36 -4.18 -22.83
CA THR A 268 2.29 -3.78 -21.78
C THR A 268 2.25 -4.82 -20.65
N LEU A 269 3.12 -4.73 -19.65
CA LEU A 269 2.97 -5.59 -18.48
C LEU A 269 1.72 -5.23 -17.69
N SER A 270 1.01 -6.24 -17.20
CA SER A 270 0.05 -6.08 -16.10
C SER A 270 0.80 -5.88 -14.77
N PRO A 271 0.11 -5.51 -13.66
CA PRO A 271 0.70 -5.55 -12.33
C PRO A 271 1.23 -6.94 -11.95
N MET A 272 0.58 -8.02 -12.40
CA MET A 272 1.06 -9.39 -12.20
C MET A 272 2.32 -9.66 -13.01
N GLY A 273 2.39 -9.19 -14.26
CA GLY A 273 3.60 -9.28 -15.08
C GLY A 273 4.77 -8.53 -14.45
N GLN A 274 4.49 -7.35 -13.88
CA GLN A 274 5.48 -6.59 -13.13
C GLN A 274 5.98 -7.37 -11.90
N LEU A 275 5.09 -8.02 -11.15
CA LEU A 275 5.45 -8.84 -10.00
C LEU A 275 6.35 -10.02 -10.40
N ILE A 276 5.97 -10.73 -11.45
CA ILE A 276 6.76 -11.83 -12.02
C ILE A 276 8.15 -11.35 -12.39
N LEU A 277 8.26 -10.21 -13.08
CA LEU A 277 9.55 -9.64 -13.45
C LEU A 277 10.41 -9.28 -12.23
N GLU A 278 9.82 -8.71 -11.17
CA GLU A 278 10.54 -8.40 -9.94
C GLU A 278 10.99 -9.66 -9.17
N LEU A 279 10.21 -10.74 -9.20
CA LEU A 279 10.62 -12.05 -8.65
C LEU A 279 11.82 -12.64 -9.40
N LEU A 280 11.82 -12.57 -10.74
CA LEU A 280 12.94 -13.03 -11.56
C LEU A 280 14.23 -12.25 -11.24
N LYS A 281 14.14 -10.92 -11.16
CA LYS A 281 15.27 -10.06 -10.77
C LYS A 281 15.80 -10.40 -9.37
N LEU A 282 14.92 -10.67 -8.41
CA LEU A 282 15.33 -11.05 -7.06
C LEU A 282 16.05 -12.41 -7.04
N ARG A 283 15.54 -13.39 -7.79
CA ARG A 283 16.15 -14.73 -7.91
C ARG A 283 17.58 -14.65 -8.42
N GLU A 284 17.82 -13.87 -9.46
CA GLU A 284 19.15 -13.71 -10.06
C GLU A 284 20.15 -13.05 -9.11
N ARG A 285 19.74 -11.98 -8.41
CA ARG A 285 20.61 -11.33 -7.42
C ARG A 285 21.01 -12.29 -6.30
N ASN A 286 20.11 -13.16 -5.88
CA ASN A 286 20.42 -14.17 -4.85
C ASN A 286 21.38 -15.25 -5.36
N VAL A 287 21.36 -15.56 -6.67
CA VAL A 287 22.35 -16.46 -7.29
C VAL A 287 23.70 -15.79 -7.41
N SER A 288 23.77 -14.52 -7.83
CA SER A 288 25.03 -13.76 -7.97
C SER A 288 25.73 -13.42 -6.64
N ARG A 289 25.04 -13.54 -5.50
CA ARG A 289 25.59 -13.32 -4.15
C ARG A 289 26.12 -14.60 -3.48
N ARG A 290 25.94 -15.77 -4.10
CA ARG A 290 26.48 -17.05 -3.66
C ARG A 290 27.71 -17.41 -4.46
#